data_AF-A0A7V7SW07-F1
#
_entry.id   AF-A0A7V7SW07-F1
#
_cell.length_a   1.000
_cell.length_b   1.000
_cell.length_c   1.000
_cell.angle_alpha   90.00
_cell.angle_beta   90.00
_cell.angle_gamma   90.00
#
_symmetry.space_group_name_H-M   'P 1'
#
loop_
_entity.id
_entity.type
_entity.pdbx_description
1 polymer ?
#
loop_
_entity_poly.entity_id
_entity_poly.type
_entity_poly.pdbx_seq_one_letter_code
_entity_poly.pdbx_strand_id
1 'polypeptide(L)'
;MHKIFAVMVGVALAGLFAAMGTGLSGMGAIDPSGLDAHRRFALGGSILVVMVHSLVFVYMIGTGRAIKDAVRDHGIEARYYEIHKRYKWQAAPWALSCATLGVATPVLGGVAESAMAGTWLHPLLAVISLVANFFGLPAEYRTIKENGKLLDKVAEVTAEVNRDKIERGEDPAPPLSPLTPAGWNLVWAGSAWLPWLYIRFVMGRSDLTPWPFALISAFALFGWFRNRGPLVSPTAEDPPAGEGS
;
A
#
# COMPACT_ATOMS: atom_id res chain seq x y z
N MET A 1 -3.93 7.95 -14.17
CA MET A 1 -3.11 7.76 -12.95
C MET A 1 -1.63 8.10 -13.13
N HIS A 2 -0.95 7.74 -14.24
CA HIS A 2 0.51 7.92 -14.38
C HIS A 2 1.02 9.36 -14.20
N LYS A 3 0.26 10.36 -14.68
CA LYS A 3 0.62 11.79 -14.50
C LYS A 3 0.62 12.21 -13.03
N ILE A 4 -0.39 11.79 -12.26
CA ILE A 4 -0.50 12.10 -10.83
C ILE A 4 0.66 11.47 -10.07
N PHE A 5 0.94 10.19 -10.34
CA PHE A 5 2.07 9.49 -9.72
C PHE A 5 3.41 10.17 -10.05
N ALA A 6 3.65 10.54 -11.30
CA ALA A 6 4.88 11.23 -11.71
C ALA A 6 5.05 12.60 -11.03
N VAL A 7 3.96 13.37 -10.86
CA VAL A 7 3.99 14.63 -10.12
C VAL A 7 4.33 14.38 -8.65
N MET A 8 3.69 13.40 -8.01
CA MET A 8 3.98 13.05 -6.62
C MET A 8 5.43 12.62 -6.41
N VAL A 9 5.96 11.80 -7.32
CA VAL A 9 7.39 11.40 -7.34
C VAL A 9 8.30 12.63 -7.46
N GLY A 10 8.00 13.54 -8.39
CA GLY A 10 8.78 14.75 -8.58
C GLY A 10 8.81 15.64 -7.34
N VAL A 11 7.66 15.86 -6.71
CA VAL A 11 7.54 16.64 -5.47
C VAL A 11 8.25 15.95 -4.31
N ALA A 12 8.11 14.64 -4.17
CA ALA A 12 8.77 13.86 -3.13
C ALA A 12 10.31 13.95 -3.24
N LEU A 13 10.85 13.74 -4.44
CA LEU A 13 12.29 13.86 -4.69
C LEU A 13 12.77 15.30 -4.46
N ALA A 14 12.05 16.31 -4.96
CA ALA A 14 12.39 17.71 -4.71
C ALA A 14 12.45 18.04 -3.21
N GLY A 15 11.50 17.51 -2.42
CA GLY A 15 11.51 17.64 -0.96
C GLY A 15 12.75 16.99 -0.31
N LEU A 16 13.15 15.79 -0.73
CA LEU A 16 14.36 15.13 -0.24
C LEU A 16 15.64 15.90 -0.62
N PHE A 17 15.74 16.39 -1.86
CA PHE A 17 16.89 17.20 -2.29
C PHE A 17 16.96 18.53 -1.53
N ALA A 18 15.82 19.19 -1.31
CA ALA A 18 15.75 20.40 -0.50
C ALA A 18 16.18 20.13 0.95
N ALA A 19 15.75 19.02 1.54
CA ALA A 19 16.18 18.58 2.87
C ALA A 19 17.70 18.36 2.94
N MET A 20 18.28 17.67 1.96
CA MET A 20 19.73 17.46 1.90
C MET A 20 20.50 18.78 1.77
N GLY A 21 20.07 19.67 0.86
CA GLY A 21 20.74 20.96 0.63
C GLY A 21 20.70 21.87 1.86
N THR A 22 19.55 21.96 2.53
CA THR A 22 19.38 22.75 3.76
C THR A 22 20.13 22.13 4.95
N GLY A 23 20.20 20.80 5.04
CA GLY A 23 21.00 20.10 6.06
C GLY A 23 22.50 20.32 5.91
N LEU A 24 23.03 20.24 4.69
CA LEU A 24 24.44 20.56 4.39
C LEU A 24 24.76 22.02 4.71
N SER A 25 23.87 22.95 4.35
CA SER A 25 24.03 24.38 4.63
C SER A 25 24.03 24.68 6.14
N GLY A 26 23.17 23.99 6.90
CA GLY A 26 23.10 24.10 8.36
C GLY A 26 24.34 23.53 9.07
N MET A 27 24.89 22.40 8.61
CA MET A 27 26.14 21.84 9.14
C MET A 27 27.36 22.74 8.88
N GLY A 28 27.37 23.46 7.75
CA GLY A 28 28.45 24.39 7.39
C GLY A 28 28.43 25.73 8.15
N ALA A 29 27.51 25.93 9.11
CA ALA A 29 27.35 27.16 9.89
C ALA A 29 27.08 28.44 9.07
N ILE A 30 26.58 28.31 7.83
CA ILE A 30 26.31 29.46 6.95
C ILE A 30 25.03 30.20 7.36
N ASP A 31 24.02 29.47 7.86
CA ASP A 31 22.73 30.05 8.28
C ASP A 31 22.01 29.17 9.32
N PRO A 32 21.72 29.69 10.55
CA PRO A 32 20.91 29.01 11.56
C PRO A 32 19.50 28.62 11.07
N SER A 33 18.94 29.33 10.08
CA SER A 33 17.64 29.02 9.48
C SER A 33 17.65 27.71 8.67
N GLY A 34 18.83 27.28 8.22
CA GLY A 34 19.02 26.06 7.43
C GLY A 34 18.58 24.79 8.16
N LEU A 35 18.74 24.73 9.49
CA LEU A 35 18.30 23.58 10.29
C LEU A 35 16.78 23.50 10.38
N ASP A 36 16.09 24.63 10.52
CA ASP A 36 14.63 24.62 10.60
C ASP A 36 13.99 24.30 9.24
N ALA A 37 14.56 24.81 8.16
CA ALA A 37 14.19 24.43 6.80
C ALA A 37 14.47 22.93 6.54
N HIS A 38 15.63 22.42 6.98
CA HIS A 38 15.97 21.00 6.90
C HIS A 38 14.92 20.12 7.56
N ARG A 39 14.50 20.43 8.80
CA ARG A 39 13.45 19.68 9.50
C ARG A 39 12.13 19.66 8.71
N ARG A 40 11.67 20.81 8.22
CA ARG A 40 10.40 20.93 7.48
C ARG A 40 10.43 20.15 6.17
N PHE A 41 11.49 20.29 5.38
CA PHE A 41 11.64 19.56 4.12
C PHE A 41 11.89 18.07 4.33
N ALA A 42 12.65 17.67 5.36
CA ALA A 42 12.87 16.27 5.69
C ALA A 42 11.57 15.58 6.10
N LEU A 43 10.77 16.22 6.96
CA LEU A 43 9.48 15.68 7.40
C LEU A 43 8.47 15.64 6.24
N GLY A 44 8.29 16.74 5.52
CA GLY A 44 7.36 16.78 4.38
C GLY A 44 7.76 15.83 3.26
N GLY A 45 9.04 15.80 2.90
CA GLY A 45 9.60 14.92 1.87
C GLY A 45 9.47 13.44 2.25
N SER A 46 9.82 13.06 3.48
CA SER A 46 9.69 11.67 3.95
C SER A 46 8.24 11.17 3.95
N ILE A 47 7.29 11.99 4.41
CA ILE A 47 5.86 11.64 4.37
C ILE A 47 5.41 11.39 2.94
N LEU A 48 5.77 12.28 2.00
CA LEU A 48 5.41 12.11 0.59
C LEU A 48 6.05 10.87 -0.04
N VAL A 49 7.31 10.59 0.26
CA VAL A 49 8.02 9.37 -0.20
C VAL A 49 7.31 8.11 0.29
N VAL A 50 7.04 8.02 1.61
CA VAL A 50 6.35 6.86 2.19
C VAL A 50 4.96 6.71 1.58
N MET A 51 4.24 7.81 1.36
CA MET A 51 2.94 7.80 0.69
C MET A 51 3.04 7.28 -0.75
N VAL A 52 4.02 7.73 -1.53
CA VAL A 52 4.24 7.27 -2.92
C VAL A 52 4.50 5.77 -2.97
N HIS A 53 5.41 5.25 -2.14
CA HIS A 53 5.69 3.81 -2.11
C HIS A 53 4.50 2.99 -1.58
N SER A 54 3.72 3.53 -0.64
CA SER A 54 2.49 2.90 -0.17
C SER A 54 1.45 2.77 -1.27
N LEU A 55 1.31 3.79 -2.13
CA LEU A 55 0.42 3.74 -3.30
C LEU A 55 0.81 2.63 -4.28
N VAL A 56 2.11 2.33 -4.42
CA VAL A 56 2.56 1.20 -5.25
C VAL A 56 2.02 -0.12 -4.72
N PHE A 57 2.07 -0.35 -3.41
CA PHE A 57 1.50 -1.56 -2.81
C PHE A 57 -0.02 -1.63 -3.00
N VAL A 58 -0.74 -0.55 -2.71
CA VAL A 58 -2.21 -0.51 -2.89
C VAL A 58 -2.59 -0.80 -4.34
N TYR A 59 -1.89 -0.17 -5.29
CA TYR A 59 -2.11 -0.40 -6.73
C TYR A 59 -1.85 -1.85 -7.13
N MET A 60 -0.74 -2.44 -6.68
CA MET A 60 -0.41 -3.84 -7.00
C MET A 60 -1.41 -4.82 -6.37
N ILE A 61 -1.84 -4.58 -5.14
CA ILE A 61 -2.87 -5.40 -4.48
C ILE A 61 -4.20 -5.31 -5.23
N GLY A 62 -4.63 -4.09 -5.57
CA GLY A 62 -5.89 -3.86 -6.27
C GLY A 62 -5.91 -4.48 -7.67
N THR A 63 -4.86 -4.28 -8.45
CA THR A 63 -4.76 -4.85 -9.81
C THR A 63 -4.59 -6.37 -9.79
N GLY A 64 -3.82 -6.91 -8.84
CA GLY A 64 -3.69 -8.36 -8.66
C GLY A 64 -5.01 -9.02 -8.32
N ARG A 65 -5.85 -8.35 -7.51
CA ARG A 65 -7.20 -8.82 -7.21
C ARG A 65 -8.09 -8.79 -8.45
N ALA A 66 -8.11 -7.68 -9.19
CA ALA A 66 -8.91 -7.55 -10.41
C ALA A 66 -8.58 -8.65 -11.42
N ILE A 67 -7.28 -8.93 -11.64
CA ILE A 67 -6.84 -9.99 -12.55
C ILE A 67 -7.25 -11.38 -12.03
N LYS A 68 -7.12 -11.62 -10.71
CA LYS A 68 -7.54 -12.89 -10.09
C LYS A 68 -9.05 -13.13 -10.22
N ASP A 69 -9.85 -12.09 -10.02
CA ASP A 69 -11.30 -12.16 -10.19
C ASP A 69 -11.65 -12.40 -11.66
N ALA A 70 -10.98 -11.75 -12.61
CA ALA A 70 -11.21 -12.00 -14.03
C ALA A 70 -10.90 -13.46 -14.44
N VAL A 71 -9.79 -14.03 -13.96
CA VAL A 71 -9.45 -15.45 -14.18
C VAL A 71 -10.52 -16.38 -13.60
N ARG A 72 -11.00 -16.11 -12.38
CA ARG A 72 -12.00 -16.93 -11.70
C ARG A 72 -13.37 -16.84 -12.37
N ASP A 73 -13.83 -15.62 -12.64
CA ASP A 73 -15.24 -15.34 -12.98
C ASP A 73 -15.50 -15.43 -14.48
N HIS A 74 -14.47 -15.19 -15.31
CA HIS A 74 -14.59 -15.18 -16.77
C HIS A 74 -13.75 -16.27 -17.44
N GLY A 75 -13.06 -17.13 -16.68
CA GLY A 75 -12.30 -18.25 -17.22
C GLY A 75 -11.14 -17.85 -18.13
N ILE A 76 -10.64 -16.60 -18.03
CA ILE A 76 -9.48 -16.16 -18.80
C ILE A 76 -8.20 -16.85 -18.30
N GLU A 77 -7.16 -16.85 -19.12
CA GLU A 77 -5.95 -17.62 -18.85
C GLU A 77 -5.22 -17.22 -17.55
N ALA A 78 -4.93 -18.19 -16.69
CA ALA A 78 -4.23 -17.99 -15.42
C ALA A 78 -2.82 -17.36 -15.57
N ARG A 79 -2.22 -17.43 -16.76
CA ARG A 79 -0.93 -16.80 -17.07
C ARG A 79 -0.91 -15.30 -16.75
N TYR A 80 -2.04 -14.60 -16.90
CA TYR A 80 -2.13 -13.16 -16.63
C TYR A 80 -1.83 -12.85 -15.15
N TYR A 81 -2.30 -13.69 -14.23
CA TYR A 81 -2.01 -13.55 -12.81
C TYR A 81 -0.54 -13.86 -12.48
N GLU A 82 0.07 -14.82 -13.16
CA GLU A 82 1.50 -15.12 -12.98
C GLU A 82 2.41 -13.98 -13.48
N ILE A 83 2.04 -13.32 -14.58
CA ILE A 83 2.74 -12.12 -15.06
C ILE A 83 2.61 -10.99 -14.03
N HIS A 84 1.41 -10.75 -13.49
CA HIS A 84 1.19 -9.77 -12.44
C HIS A 84 2.06 -10.06 -11.19
N LYS A 85 2.13 -11.31 -10.74
CA LYS A 85 2.98 -11.71 -9.61
C LYS A 85 4.44 -11.32 -9.84
N ARG A 86 4.96 -11.51 -11.05
CA ARG A 86 6.34 -11.11 -11.41
C ARG A 86 6.52 -9.60 -11.29
N TYR A 87 5.58 -8.79 -11.78
CA TYR A 87 5.63 -7.34 -11.61
C TYR A 87 5.60 -6.93 -10.14
N LYS A 88 4.69 -7.51 -9.34
CA LYS A 88 4.64 -7.24 -7.89
C LYS A 88 6.00 -7.51 -7.23
N TRP A 89 6.64 -8.63 -7.54
CA TRP A 89 7.94 -8.99 -6.96
C TRP A 89 9.12 -8.18 -7.49
N GLN A 90 8.98 -7.52 -8.64
CA GLN A 90 9.96 -6.54 -9.11
C GLN A 90 9.84 -5.19 -8.38
N ALA A 91 8.62 -4.73 -8.10
CA ALA A 91 8.38 -3.45 -7.44
C ALA A 91 8.51 -3.51 -5.91
N ALA A 92 8.09 -4.61 -5.28
CA ALA A 92 7.99 -4.71 -3.83
C ALA A 92 9.31 -4.48 -3.06
N PRO A 93 10.47 -5.02 -3.49
CA PRO A 93 11.73 -4.78 -2.78
C PRO A 93 12.13 -3.30 -2.76
N TRP A 94 11.93 -2.59 -3.88
CA TRP A 94 12.19 -1.16 -3.98
C TRP A 94 11.24 -0.37 -3.08
N ALA A 95 9.94 -0.64 -3.19
CA ALA A 95 8.93 0.11 -2.45
C ALA A 95 9.10 -0.07 -0.93
N LEU A 96 9.40 -1.30 -0.49
CA LEU A 96 9.63 -1.59 0.92
C LEU A 96 10.90 -0.93 1.44
N SER A 97 12.01 -1.06 0.70
CA SER A 97 13.31 -0.53 1.12
C SER A 97 13.28 1.00 1.17
N CYS A 98 12.73 1.66 0.14
CA CYS A 98 12.67 3.11 0.07
C CYS A 98 11.68 3.69 1.09
N ALA A 99 10.52 3.05 1.32
CA ALA A 99 9.62 3.45 2.39
C ALA A 99 10.28 3.32 3.78
N THR A 100 11.00 2.22 4.01
CA THR A 100 11.73 2.00 5.27
C THR A 100 12.80 3.07 5.47
N LEU A 101 13.59 3.38 4.44
CA LEU A 101 14.60 4.46 4.49
C LEU A 101 13.96 5.83 4.69
N GLY A 102 12.80 6.07 4.07
CA GLY A 102 12.00 7.28 4.24
C GLY A 102 11.56 7.52 5.68
N VAL A 103 11.30 6.47 6.46
CA VAL A 103 10.99 6.56 7.89
C VAL A 103 12.25 6.58 8.75
N ALA A 104 13.21 5.69 8.49
CA ALA A 104 14.39 5.52 9.33
C ALA A 104 15.30 6.76 9.36
N THR A 105 15.47 7.43 8.22
CA THR A 105 16.34 8.61 8.08
C THR A 105 15.93 9.78 8.98
N PRO A 106 14.67 10.28 8.94
CA PRO A 106 14.24 11.36 9.83
C PRO A 106 14.19 10.94 11.31
N VAL A 107 13.87 9.68 11.62
CA VAL A 107 13.93 9.17 13.01
C VAL A 107 15.36 9.27 13.55
N LEU A 108 16.36 8.81 12.78
CA LEU A 108 17.77 8.98 13.17
C LEU A 108 18.19 10.45 13.23
N GLY A 109 17.61 11.33 12.42
CA GLY A 109 17.83 12.78 12.51
C GLY A 109 17.40 13.34 13.87
N GLY A 110 16.23 12.95 14.35
CA GLY A 110 15.76 13.32 15.70
C GLY A 110 16.64 12.77 16.83
N VAL A 111 17.15 11.53 16.68
CA VAL A 111 18.10 10.95 17.64
C VAL A 111 19.43 11.71 17.63
N ALA A 112 19.97 12.05 16.46
CA ALA A 112 21.20 12.81 16.33
C ALA A 112 21.10 14.19 17.00
N GLU A 113 19.94 14.84 16.92
CA GLU A 113 19.67 16.12 17.58
C GLU A 113 19.65 16.00 19.12
N SER A 114 19.24 14.86 19.67
CA SER A 114 19.20 14.60 21.12
C SER A 114 20.55 14.25 21.78
N ALA A 115 21.66 14.29 21.02
CA ALA A 115 23.01 13.90 21.46
C ALA A 115 23.16 12.43 21.93
N MET A 116 22.18 11.56 21.66
CA MET A 116 22.14 10.16 22.13
C MET A 116 22.93 9.15 21.26
N ALA A 117 24.03 9.59 20.64
CA ALA A 117 24.95 8.84 19.75
C ALA A 117 24.57 8.73 18.26
N GLY A 118 25.59 8.55 17.40
CA GLY A 118 25.43 8.23 15.97
C GLY A 118 25.27 9.41 15.00
N THR A 119 25.83 10.59 15.28
CA THR A 119 25.69 11.79 14.44
C THR A 119 26.11 11.61 12.98
N TRP A 120 27.03 10.69 12.68
CA TRP A 120 27.44 10.36 11.30
C TRP A 120 26.48 9.40 10.57
N LEU A 121 25.64 8.66 11.30
CA LEU A 121 24.70 7.71 10.71
C LEU A 121 23.56 8.44 9.98
N HIS A 122 23.10 9.58 10.51
CA HIS A 122 22.06 10.37 9.85
C HIS A 122 22.45 10.83 8.43
N PRO A 123 23.59 11.53 8.21
CA PRO A 123 23.99 11.94 6.87
C PRO A 123 24.29 10.74 5.95
N LEU A 124 24.85 9.64 6.48
CA LEU A 124 25.03 8.42 5.69
C LEU A 124 23.68 7.85 5.22
N LEU A 125 22.71 7.71 6.13
CA LEU A 125 21.40 7.16 5.80
C LEU A 125 20.62 8.09 4.88
N ALA A 126 20.81 9.40 4.99
CA ALA A 126 20.24 10.38 4.09
C ALA A 126 20.74 10.19 2.64
N VAL A 127 22.05 9.97 2.45
CA VAL A 127 22.62 9.66 1.12
C VAL A 127 22.08 8.33 0.59
N ILE A 128 22.07 7.28 1.42
CA ILE A 128 21.53 5.96 1.02
C ILE A 128 20.05 6.07 0.63
N SER A 129 19.26 6.79 1.42
CA SER A 129 17.83 7.04 1.14
C SER A 129 17.64 7.76 -0.18
N LEU A 130 18.40 8.83 -0.44
CA LEU A 130 18.28 9.61 -1.67
C LEU A 130 18.64 8.75 -2.90
N VAL A 131 19.74 7.98 -2.82
CA VAL A 131 20.17 7.07 -3.88
C VAL A 131 19.13 5.98 -4.12
N ALA A 132 18.65 5.33 -3.06
CA ALA A 132 17.63 4.28 -3.16
C ALA A 132 16.36 4.80 -3.82
N ASN A 133 15.87 5.98 -3.41
CA ASN A 133 14.68 6.60 -4.00
C ASN A 133 14.89 7.01 -5.46
N PHE A 134 16.08 7.54 -5.79
CA PHE A 134 16.42 7.97 -7.15
C PHE A 134 16.38 6.80 -8.14
N PHE A 135 16.77 5.59 -7.72
CA PHE A 135 16.72 4.38 -8.56
C PHE A 135 15.41 3.59 -8.43
N GLY A 136 14.85 3.51 -7.22
CA GLY A 136 13.65 2.75 -6.90
C GLY A 136 12.40 3.33 -7.55
N LEU A 137 12.20 4.65 -7.47
CA LEU A 137 10.98 5.29 -8.01
C LEU A 137 10.84 5.12 -9.54
N PRO A 138 11.90 5.29 -10.37
CA PRO A 138 11.82 4.97 -11.79
C PRO A 138 11.59 3.48 -12.07
N ALA A 139 12.18 2.58 -11.28
CA ALA A 139 11.97 1.14 -11.43
C ALA A 139 10.49 0.78 -11.15
N GLU A 140 9.94 1.27 -10.05
CA GLU A 140 8.53 1.10 -9.68
C GLU A 140 7.60 1.69 -10.73
N TYR A 141 7.89 2.89 -11.23
CA TYR A 141 7.08 3.53 -12.28
C TYR A 141 7.01 2.68 -13.55
N ARG A 142 8.14 2.10 -13.98
CA ARG A 142 8.17 1.18 -15.14
C ARG A 142 7.29 -0.04 -14.87
N THR A 143 7.43 -0.66 -13.72
CA THR A 143 6.63 -1.84 -13.35
C THR A 143 5.14 -1.53 -13.26
N ILE A 144 4.75 -0.37 -12.71
CA ILE A 144 3.35 0.09 -12.68
C ILE A 144 2.81 0.29 -14.10
N LYS A 145 3.61 0.87 -14.99
CA LYS A 145 3.22 1.07 -16.40
C LYS A 145 2.99 -0.25 -17.12
N GLU A 146 3.89 -1.22 -16.95
CA GLU A 146 3.73 -2.55 -17.57
C GLU A 146 2.55 -3.33 -16.98
N ASN A 147 2.33 -3.23 -15.66
CA ASN A 147 1.16 -3.82 -15.02
C ASN A 147 -0.15 -3.15 -15.47
N GLY A 148 -0.13 -1.84 -15.77
CA GLY A 148 -1.27 -1.13 -16.37
C GLY A 148 -1.64 -1.69 -17.73
N LYS A 149 -0.66 -1.89 -18.62
CA LYS A 149 -0.89 -2.52 -19.92
C LYS A 149 -1.44 -3.94 -19.80
N LEU A 150 -0.94 -4.71 -18.81
CA LEU A 150 -1.45 -6.04 -18.51
C LEU A 150 -2.93 -5.98 -18.11
N LEU A 151 -3.31 -5.02 -17.26
CA LEU A 151 -4.70 -4.82 -16.85
C LEU A 151 -5.59 -4.46 -18.03
N ASP A 152 -5.14 -3.56 -18.90
CA ASP A 152 -5.85 -3.19 -20.13
C ASP A 152 -6.07 -4.43 -21.03
N LYS A 153 -5.05 -5.28 -21.17
CA LYS A 153 -5.18 -6.53 -21.94
C LYS A 153 -6.14 -7.52 -21.31
N VAL A 154 -6.12 -7.64 -19.98
CA VAL A 154 -7.07 -8.48 -19.25
C VAL A 154 -8.50 -7.98 -19.45
N ALA A 155 -8.73 -6.66 -19.41
CA ALA A 155 -10.04 -6.08 -19.66
C ALA A 155 -10.54 -6.36 -21.10
N GLU A 156 -9.66 -6.21 -22.10
CA GLU A 156 -9.98 -6.52 -23.50
C GLU A 156 -10.39 -7.98 -23.68
N VAL A 157 -9.57 -8.93 -23.20
CA VAL A 157 -9.85 -10.37 -23.33
C VAL A 157 -11.11 -10.76 -22.55
N THR A 158 -11.34 -10.16 -21.38
CA THR A 158 -12.56 -10.38 -20.60
C THR A 158 -13.79 -9.88 -21.35
N ALA A 159 -13.71 -8.74 -22.04
CA ALA A 159 -14.81 -8.23 -22.85
C ALA A 159 -15.10 -9.13 -24.06
N GLU A 160 -14.07 -9.69 -24.69
CA GLU A 160 -14.22 -10.66 -25.79
C GLU A 160 -14.92 -11.94 -25.33
N VAL A 161 -14.50 -12.53 -24.21
CA VAL A 161 -15.10 -13.75 -23.67
C VAL A 161 -16.56 -13.54 -23.26
N ASN A 162 -16.92 -12.34 -22.80
CA ASN A 162 -18.28 -12.03 -22.41
C ASN A 162 -19.14 -11.42 -23.53
N ARG A 163 -18.62 -11.28 -24.77
CA ARG A 163 -19.32 -10.60 -25.88
C ARG A 163 -20.71 -11.18 -26.09
N ASP A 164 -20.82 -12.51 -26.24
CA ASP A 164 -22.09 -13.19 -26.48
C ASP A 164 -23.09 -13.04 -25.32
N LYS A 165 -22.61 -12.90 -24.08
CA LYS A 165 -23.46 -12.66 -22.91
C LYS A 165 -23.99 -11.22 -22.92
N ILE A 166 -23.10 -10.26 -23.18
CA ILE A 166 -23.43 -8.83 -23.30
C ILE A 166 -24.44 -8.60 -24.44
N GLU A 167 -24.25 -9.24 -25.60
CA GLU A 167 -25.16 -9.13 -26.75
C GLU A 167 -26.55 -9.73 -26.47
N ARG A 168 -26.63 -10.75 -25.59
CA ARG A 168 -27.90 -11.31 -25.11
C ARG A 168 -28.59 -10.50 -24.02
N GLY A 169 -27.98 -9.39 -23.57
CA GLY A 169 -28.47 -8.59 -22.45
C GLY A 169 -28.33 -9.29 -21.10
N GLU A 170 -27.51 -10.34 -21.02
CA GLU A 170 -27.14 -10.96 -19.75
C GLU A 170 -26.11 -10.07 -19.07
N ASP A 171 -26.42 -9.58 -17.86
CA ASP A 171 -25.46 -8.82 -17.08
C ASP A 171 -24.27 -9.73 -16.76
N PRO A 172 -23.01 -9.33 -17.06
CA PRO A 172 -21.86 -10.08 -16.63
C PRO A 172 -21.93 -10.23 -15.10
N ALA A 173 -21.63 -11.43 -14.60
CA ALA A 173 -21.75 -11.73 -13.17
C ALA A 173 -21.12 -10.59 -12.34
N PRO A 174 -21.86 -10.00 -11.38
CA PRO A 174 -21.37 -8.85 -10.64
C PRO A 174 -20.04 -9.20 -9.97
N PRO A 175 -19.05 -8.30 -9.99
CA PRO A 175 -17.76 -8.58 -9.37
C PRO A 175 -18.00 -8.94 -7.90
N LEU A 176 -17.53 -10.11 -7.49
CA LEU A 176 -17.67 -10.55 -6.10
C LEU A 176 -17.02 -9.52 -5.17
N SER A 177 -17.82 -8.81 -4.37
CA SER A 177 -17.32 -7.81 -3.42
C SER A 177 -16.29 -8.48 -2.49
N PRO A 178 -15.04 -7.97 -2.42
CA PRO A 178 -14.00 -8.58 -1.61
C PRO A 178 -14.29 -8.50 -0.11
N LEU A 179 -15.13 -7.55 0.31
CA LEU A 179 -15.66 -7.45 1.66
C LEU A 179 -17.16 -7.67 1.58
N THR A 180 -17.59 -8.85 2.02
CA THR A 180 -18.99 -9.04 2.39
C THR A 180 -19.37 -8.01 3.46
N PRO A 181 -20.66 -7.71 3.67
CA PRO A 181 -21.09 -6.91 4.81
C PRO A 181 -20.50 -7.41 6.15
N ALA A 182 -20.28 -8.73 6.28
CA ALA A 182 -19.56 -9.31 7.40
C ALA A 182 -18.06 -8.91 7.41
N GLY A 183 -17.35 -8.98 6.28
CA GLY A 183 -15.97 -8.53 6.19
C GLY A 183 -15.78 -7.08 6.65
N TRP A 184 -16.69 -6.18 6.28
CA TRP A 184 -16.67 -4.79 6.75
C TRP A 184 -16.81 -4.66 8.26
N ASN A 185 -17.65 -5.48 8.88
CA ASN A 185 -17.82 -5.50 10.32
C ASN A 185 -16.53 -5.91 11.07
N LEU A 186 -15.71 -6.81 10.52
CA LEU A 186 -14.40 -7.13 11.10
C LEU A 186 -13.42 -5.95 11.00
N VAL A 187 -13.41 -5.25 9.86
CA VAL A 187 -12.55 -4.07 9.67
C VAL A 187 -12.90 -2.99 10.70
N TRP A 188 -14.19 -2.71 10.90
CA TRP A 188 -14.65 -1.77 11.93
C TRP A 188 -14.27 -2.23 13.33
N ALA A 189 -14.46 -3.52 13.63
CA ALA A 189 -14.15 -4.07 14.94
C ALA A 189 -12.67 -3.89 15.32
N GLY A 190 -11.75 -4.13 14.37
CA GLY A 190 -10.33 -3.90 14.58
C GLY A 190 -9.95 -2.41 14.60
N SER A 191 -10.48 -1.63 13.65
CA SER A 191 -10.14 -0.20 13.51
C SER A 191 -10.59 0.64 14.71
N ALA A 192 -11.63 0.21 15.43
CA ALA A 192 -12.10 0.86 16.65
C ALA A 192 -11.00 1.00 17.71
N TRP A 193 -9.99 0.14 17.72
CA TRP A 193 -8.90 0.18 18.69
C TRP A 193 -7.77 1.15 18.31
N LEU A 194 -7.65 1.54 17.04
CA LEU A 194 -6.53 2.38 16.58
C LEU A 194 -6.48 3.75 17.27
N PRO A 195 -7.60 4.48 17.46
CA PRO A 195 -7.56 5.76 18.16
C PRO A 195 -7.16 5.60 19.63
N TRP A 196 -7.63 4.54 20.31
CA TRP A 196 -7.25 4.28 21.71
C TRP A 196 -5.76 3.98 21.83
N LEU A 197 -5.23 3.09 20.99
CA LEU A 197 -3.80 2.75 20.96
C LEU A 197 -2.95 4.00 20.67
N TYR A 198 -3.38 4.82 19.71
CA TYR A 198 -2.71 6.08 19.39
C TYR A 198 -2.69 7.04 20.59
N ILE A 199 -3.83 7.29 21.23
CA ILE A 199 -3.91 8.17 22.39
C ILE A 199 -3.06 7.64 23.55
N ARG A 200 -3.12 6.32 23.80
CA ARG A 200 -2.47 5.67 24.93
C ARG A 200 -0.95 5.59 24.81
N PHE A 201 -0.45 5.29 23.61
CA PHE A 201 0.97 5.02 23.38
C PHE A 201 1.70 6.15 22.67
N VAL A 202 1.03 6.89 21.77
CA VAL A 202 1.65 7.99 21.01
C VAL A 202 1.48 9.32 21.73
N MET A 203 0.27 9.62 22.22
CA MET A 203 0.01 10.88 22.94
C MET A 203 0.34 10.79 24.44
N GLY A 204 0.70 9.60 24.94
CA GLY A 204 1.03 9.39 26.36
C GLY A 204 -0.13 9.61 27.33
N ARG A 205 -1.38 9.70 26.83
CA ARG A 205 -2.57 9.93 27.65
C ARG A 205 -3.10 8.61 28.21
N SER A 206 -3.01 8.45 29.53
CA SER A 206 -3.51 7.28 30.25
C SER A 206 -4.90 7.46 30.85
N ASP A 207 -5.46 8.68 30.79
CA ASP A 207 -6.75 9.04 31.38
C ASP A 207 -7.95 8.51 30.57
N LEU A 208 -7.74 8.15 29.31
CA LEU A 208 -8.78 7.63 28.44
C LEU A 208 -9.04 6.14 28.68
N THR A 209 -10.20 5.84 29.26
CA THR A 209 -10.67 4.47 29.46
C THR A 209 -10.99 3.77 28.12
N PRO A 210 -10.67 2.47 27.95
CA PRO A 210 -10.85 1.74 26.68
C PRO A 210 -12.31 1.39 26.34
N TRP A 211 -13.24 1.52 27.28
CA TRP A 211 -14.62 1.00 27.14
C TRP A 211 -15.40 1.54 25.92
N PRO A 212 -15.27 2.82 25.48
CA PRO A 212 -16.01 3.29 24.30
C PRO A 212 -15.59 2.54 23.03
N PHE A 213 -14.29 2.26 22.89
CA PHE A 213 -13.73 1.54 21.76
C PHE A 213 -14.10 0.05 21.80
N ALA A 214 -14.11 -0.53 23.01
CA ALA A 214 -14.58 -1.90 23.22
C ALA A 214 -16.06 -2.06 22.83
N LEU A 215 -16.92 -1.09 23.15
CA LEU A 215 -18.34 -1.13 22.75
C LEU A 215 -18.52 -1.06 21.24
N ILE A 216 -17.80 -0.15 20.55
CA ILE A 216 -17.83 -0.05 19.08
C ILE A 216 -17.33 -1.35 18.45
N SER A 217 -16.25 -1.91 18.99
CA SER A 217 -15.69 -3.19 18.55
C SER A 217 -16.68 -4.34 18.73
N ALA A 218 -17.34 -4.42 19.89
CA ALA A 218 -18.34 -5.43 20.20
C ALA A 218 -19.59 -5.32 19.30
N PHE A 219 -20.07 -4.10 19.04
CA PHE A 219 -21.20 -3.87 18.13
C PHE A 219 -20.87 -4.31 16.70
N ALA A 220 -19.67 -3.99 16.22
CA ALA A 220 -19.20 -4.42 14.91
C ALA A 220 -19.04 -5.96 14.85
N LEU A 221 -18.45 -6.59 15.88
CA LEU A 221 -18.35 -8.06 15.97
C LEU A 221 -19.73 -8.73 15.98
N PHE A 222 -20.71 -8.17 16.68
CA PHE A 222 -22.09 -8.65 16.66
C PHE A 222 -22.67 -8.60 15.24
N GLY A 223 -22.45 -7.50 14.51
CA GLY A 223 -22.80 -7.38 13.10
C GLY A 223 -22.11 -8.44 12.23
N TRP A 224 -20.84 -8.76 12.48
CA TRP A 224 -20.14 -9.83 11.77
C TRP A 224 -20.78 -11.20 12.03
N PHE A 225 -21.08 -11.52 13.29
CA PHE A 225 -21.75 -12.77 13.67
C PHE A 225 -23.12 -12.93 13.03
N ARG A 226 -23.88 -11.83 12.90
CA ARG A 226 -25.19 -11.84 12.24
C ARG A 226 -25.08 -12.01 10.71
N ASN A 227 -24.04 -11.45 10.11
CA ASN A 227 -23.90 -11.38 8.65
C ASN A 227 -22.99 -12.47 8.05
N ARG A 228 -22.30 -13.27 8.87
CA ARG A 228 -21.53 -14.41 8.37
C ARG A 228 -22.51 -15.48 7.89
N GLY A 229 -22.48 -15.78 6.59
CA GLY A 229 -23.21 -16.93 6.05
C GLY A 229 -22.75 -18.24 6.73
N PRO A 230 -23.52 -19.33 6.59
CA PRO A 230 -23.09 -20.64 7.08
C PRO A 230 -21.69 -20.95 6.52
N LEU A 231 -20.81 -21.47 7.38
CA LEU A 231 -19.52 -21.98 6.94
C LEU A 231 -19.84 -23.09 5.94
N VAL A 232 -19.61 -22.83 4.66
CA VAL A 232 -19.66 -23.88 3.64
C VAL A 232 -18.57 -24.86 4.05
N SER A 233 -18.98 -25.97 4.67
CA SER A 233 -18.10 -27.11 4.85
C SER A 233 -17.64 -27.52 3.46
N PRO A 234 -16.34 -27.68 3.20
CA PRO A 234 -15.88 -28.34 1.99
C PRO A 234 -16.28 -29.82 2.10
N THR A 235 -17.56 -30.11 1.87
CA THR A 235 -18.06 -31.48 1.72
C THR A 235 -17.70 -31.90 0.31
N ALA A 236 -16.76 -32.83 0.27
CA ALA A 236 -16.46 -33.75 -0.81
C ALA A 236 -17.70 -34.12 -1.66
N GLU A 237 -17.86 -33.45 -2.79
CA GLU A 237 -18.57 -33.97 -3.96
C GLU A 237 -17.71 -33.65 -5.19
N ASP A 238 -16.51 -34.23 -5.24
CA ASP A 238 -15.96 -34.59 -6.53
C ASP A 238 -16.76 -35.82 -6.99
N PRO A 239 -17.54 -35.74 -8.09
CA PRO A 239 -18.16 -36.92 -8.65
C PRO A 239 -17.06 -37.88 -9.12
N PRO A 240 -17.23 -39.21 -8.96
CA PRO A 240 -16.22 -40.18 -9.34
C PRO A 240 -15.89 -40.03 -10.83
N ALA A 241 -14.60 -39.84 -11.12
CA ALA A 241 -14.05 -39.96 -12.45
C ALA A 241 -14.18 -41.42 -12.90
N GLY A 242 -15.22 -41.71 -13.68
CA GLY A 242 -15.39 -43.00 -14.32
C GLY A 242 -16.83 -43.26 -14.73
N GLU A 243 -17.12 -43.12 -16.03
CA GLU A 243 -17.64 -44.19 -16.89
C GLU A 243 -18.19 -43.61 -18.21
N GLY A 244 -17.84 -44.25 -19.33
CA GLY A 244 -18.31 -43.94 -20.69
C GLY A 244 -17.14 -43.83 -21.66
N SER A 245 -16.45 -44.93 -21.99
CA SER A 245 -16.76 -45.88 -23.09
C SER A 245 -16.63 -45.25 -24.47
#